data_AF-A0A0E9NGD4-F1
#
_entry.id   AF-A0A0E9NGD4-F1
#
_cell.length_a   1.000
_cell.length_b   1.000
_cell.length_c   1.000
_cell.angle_alpha   90.00
_cell.angle_beta   90.00
_cell.angle_gamma   90.00
#
_symmetry.space_group_name_H-M   'P 1'
#
loop_
_entity.id
_entity.type
_entity.pdbx_description
1 polymer ?
#
loop_
_entity_poly.entity_id
_entity_poly.type
_entity_poly.pdbx_seq_one_letter_code
_entity_poly.pdbx_strand_id
1 'polypeptide(L)'
;MSSFFADIVSTIFPAAHAEAPVTTEDEHSSAGSSDEPEPEVIEQEEKEEEEEEEEEEEPEDIMPALEEECANSKACEPAKHHFEECVARVTKDIEEHEAQGKKRAHGEDCVEEWFHLAHCVDPCVAPKLWSKLK
;
A
#
# COMPACT_ATOMS: atom_id res chain seq x y z
N MET A 1 -16.50 21.80 45.88
CA MET A 1 -16.27 22.36 44.53
C MET A 1 -15.23 21.58 43.72
N SER A 2 -14.99 20.27 44.00
CA SER A 2 -13.98 19.49 43.25
C SER A 2 -14.56 18.41 42.32
N SER A 3 -15.89 18.23 42.26
CA SER A 3 -16.50 17.19 41.41
C SER A 3 -16.94 17.67 40.03
N PHE A 4 -17.35 18.94 39.89
CA PHE A 4 -17.92 19.44 38.63
C PHE A 4 -16.89 19.65 37.49
N PHE A 5 -15.60 19.77 37.79
CA PHE A 5 -14.57 19.90 36.76
C PHE A 5 -14.07 18.55 36.23
N ALA A 6 -14.23 17.47 36.99
CA ALA A 6 -13.80 16.13 36.57
C ALA A 6 -14.73 15.55 35.49
N ASP A 7 -16.05 15.82 35.59
CA ASP A 7 -17.05 15.28 34.67
C ASP A 7 -17.00 15.92 33.26
N ILE A 8 -16.47 17.14 33.11
CA ILE A 8 -16.37 17.84 31.81
C ILE A 8 -15.22 17.33 30.95
N VAL A 9 -14.10 16.91 31.54
CA VAL A 9 -12.92 16.44 30.77
C VAL A 9 -13.15 15.03 30.22
N SER A 10 -13.98 14.21 30.88
CA SER A 10 -14.27 12.84 30.45
C SER A 10 -15.18 12.73 29.21
N THR A 11 -15.90 13.78 28.83
CA THR A 11 -16.85 13.74 27.70
C THR A 11 -16.22 14.18 26.36
N ILE A 12 -15.04 14.80 26.38
CA ILE A 12 -14.39 15.32 25.16
C ILE A 12 -13.52 14.26 24.46
N PHE A 13 -13.12 13.20 25.16
CA PHE A 13 -12.38 12.08 24.58
C PHE A 13 -13.15 10.77 24.73
N PRO A 14 -13.78 10.25 23.66
CA PRO A 14 -14.25 8.86 23.68
C PRO A 14 -13.03 7.94 23.76
N ALA A 15 -12.96 7.12 24.82
CA ALA A 15 -11.94 6.08 24.94
C ALA A 15 -12.26 4.95 23.95
N ALA A 16 -11.53 4.89 22.82
CA ALA A 16 -11.57 3.78 21.89
C ALA A 16 -10.68 2.64 22.41
N HIS A 17 -11.28 1.50 22.74
CA HIS A 17 -10.56 0.25 23.00
C HIS A 17 -10.49 -0.56 21.70
N ALA A 18 -9.31 -0.69 21.11
CA ALA A 18 -9.04 -1.63 20.01
C ALA A 18 -8.34 -2.87 20.60
N GLU A 19 -9.12 -3.89 20.98
CA GLU A 19 -8.58 -5.19 21.36
C GLU A 19 -8.71 -6.16 20.18
N ALA A 20 -7.57 -6.61 19.64
CA ALA A 20 -7.46 -7.82 18.84
C ALA A 20 -6.46 -8.74 19.54
N PRO A 21 -6.84 -9.96 19.99
CA PRO A 21 -5.89 -10.86 20.61
C PRO A 21 -4.97 -11.49 19.55
N VAL A 22 -3.66 -11.39 19.82
CA VAL A 22 -2.57 -12.11 19.15
C VAL A 22 -2.71 -13.61 19.45
N THR A 23 -2.79 -14.44 18.40
CA THR A 23 -2.56 -15.89 18.52
C THR A 23 -1.13 -16.21 18.09
N THR A 24 -0.38 -16.75 19.03
CA THR A 24 1.02 -17.21 18.97
C THR A 24 1.11 -18.67 18.52
N GLU A 25 2.13 -18.97 17.69
CA GLU A 25 2.87 -20.25 17.54
C GLU A 25 2.07 -21.43 16.94
N ASP A 26 2.58 -22.27 16.03
CA ASP A 26 3.86 -22.99 16.07
C ASP A 26 4.22 -23.63 14.71
N GLU A 27 5.50 -23.97 14.55
CA GLU A 27 6.17 -24.44 13.33
C GLU A 27 6.08 -25.97 13.11
N HIS A 28 6.49 -26.37 11.89
CA HIS A 28 7.31 -27.57 11.58
C HIS A 28 6.61 -28.92 11.32
N SER A 29 6.73 -29.43 10.08
CA SER A 29 7.75 -30.45 9.72
C SER A 29 7.33 -31.39 8.57
N SER A 30 8.03 -31.23 7.44
CA SER A 30 8.72 -32.22 6.57
C SER A 30 8.23 -33.67 6.35
N ALA A 31 8.50 -34.12 5.11
CA ALA A 31 8.56 -35.49 4.55
C ALA A 31 7.29 -35.97 3.83
N GLY A 32 7.31 -36.56 2.64
CA GLY A 32 8.37 -37.03 1.77
C GLY A 32 7.73 -37.84 0.62
N SER A 33 8.36 -37.79 -0.54
CA SER A 33 8.11 -38.47 -1.83
C SER A 33 7.47 -39.87 -1.80
N SER A 34 6.53 -40.16 -2.73
CA SER A 34 6.56 -41.36 -3.59
C SER A 34 5.51 -41.34 -4.73
N ASP A 35 6.03 -41.35 -5.96
CA ASP A 35 5.65 -42.10 -7.19
C ASP A 35 4.20 -42.56 -7.52
N GLU A 36 3.81 -42.26 -8.77
CA GLU A 36 2.67 -42.69 -9.64
C GLU A 36 2.42 -44.22 -9.75
N PRO A 37 1.36 -44.79 -10.43
CA PRO A 37 0.65 -44.28 -11.63
C PRO A 37 -0.89 -44.46 -11.74
N GLU A 38 -1.48 -43.54 -12.52
CA GLU A 38 -2.56 -43.52 -13.54
C GLU A 38 -3.47 -44.78 -13.88
N PRO A 39 -4.51 -44.66 -14.74
CA PRO A 39 -5.93 -44.34 -14.43
C PRO A 39 -6.95 -45.38 -14.97
N GLU A 40 -8.19 -45.50 -14.46
CA GLU A 40 -9.30 -46.14 -15.23
C GLU A 40 -10.74 -45.66 -14.85
N VAL A 41 -11.30 -44.84 -15.76
CA VAL A 41 -12.64 -44.88 -16.42
C VAL A 41 -13.97 -44.69 -15.63
N ILE A 42 -14.89 -43.97 -16.33
CA ILE A 42 -16.39 -43.96 -16.30
C ILE A 42 -16.96 -42.89 -15.35
N GLU A 43 -17.84 -41.92 -15.67
CA GLU A 43 -19.08 -41.83 -16.48
C GLU A 43 -19.40 -40.32 -16.65
N GLN A 44 -19.64 -39.79 -17.86
CA GLN A 44 -20.93 -39.29 -18.38
C GLN A 44 -21.74 -38.29 -17.53
N GLU A 45 -22.08 -37.18 -18.21
CA GLU A 45 -23.17 -36.22 -17.96
C GLU A 45 -23.13 -35.40 -16.66
N GLU A 46 -22.56 -34.20 -16.76
CA GLU A 46 -23.26 -33.02 -16.23
C GLU A 46 -23.03 -31.84 -17.16
N LYS A 47 -24.12 -31.44 -17.82
CA LYS A 47 -24.28 -30.16 -18.48
C LYS A 47 -24.41 -29.13 -17.36
N GLU A 48 -23.30 -28.76 -16.75
CA GLU A 48 -23.25 -27.59 -15.89
C GLU A 48 -23.21 -26.37 -16.82
N GLU A 49 -24.34 -25.66 -16.85
CA GLU A 49 -24.33 -24.24 -17.17
C GLU A 49 -23.29 -23.59 -16.23
N GLU A 50 -22.07 -23.42 -16.72
CA GLU A 50 -21.20 -22.35 -16.29
C GLU A 50 -21.96 -21.06 -16.65
N GLU A 51 -22.83 -20.62 -15.74
CA GLU A 51 -23.04 -19.21 -15.50
C GLU A 51 -21.63 -18.66 -15.21
N GLU A 52 -20.91 -18.26 -16.27
CA GLU A 52 -19.90 -17.23 -16.17
C GLU A 52 -20.62 -16.04 -15.53
N GLU A 53 -20.54 -15.94 -14.20
CA GLU A 53 -20.66 -14.68 -13.52
C GLU A 53 -19.68 -13.75 -14.23
N GLU A 54 -20.19 -12.90 -15.12
CA GLU A 54 -19.51 -11.67 -15.54
C GLU A 54 -19.23 -10.89 -14.25
N GLU A 55 -18.09 -11.14 -13.62
CA GLU A 55 -17.50 -10.22 -12.66
C GLU A 55 -17.37 -8.89 -13.40
N GLU A 56 -18.31 -7.97 -13.17
CA GLU A 56 -18.21 -6.60 -13.64
C GLU A 56 -16.85 -6.06 -13.14
N GLU A 57 -15.87 -5.93 -14.03
CA GLU A 57 -14.58 -5.30 -13.71
C GLU A 57 -14.86 -3.94 -13.08
N GLU A 58 -14.54 -3.81 -11.79
CA GLU A 58 -14.61 -2.53 -11.11
C GLU A 58 -13.74 -1.51 -11.88
N PRO A 59 -14.22 -0.28 -12.10
CA PRO A 59 -13.45 0.71 -12.81
C PRO A 59 -12.14 1.02 -12.07
N GLU A 60 -11.00 0.83 -12.74
CA GLU A 60 -9.68 1.15 -12.19
C GLU A 60 -9.57 2.63 -11.77
N ASP A 61 -8.81 2.90 -10.70
CA ASP A 61 -8.46 4.27 -10.33
C ASP A 61 -7.52 4.87 -11.37
N ILE A 62 -7.98 5.94 -12.01
CA ILE A 62 -7.24 6.65 -13.05
C ILE A 62 -6.20 7.64 -12.49
N MET A 63 -6.24 7.95 -11.20
CA MET A 63 -5.35 8.93 -10.58
C MET A 63 -3.86 8.55 -10.70
N PRO A 64 -3.43 7.31 -10.42
CA PRO A 64 -2.01 6.92 -10.51
C PRO A 64 -1.43 7.10 -11.92
N ALA A 65 -2.21 6.76 -12.95
CA ALA A 65 -1.78 6.94 -14.34
C ALA A 65 -1.61 8.42 -14.71
N LEU A 66 -2.49 9.28 -14.20
CA LEU A 66 -2.40 10.74 -14.40
C LEU A 66 -1.23 11.35 -13.64
N GLU A 67 -0.97 10.91 -12.40
CA GLU A 67 0.17 11.32 -11.60
C GLU A 67 1.48 10.97 -12.30
N GLU A 68 1.61 9.76 -12.83
CA GLU A 68 2.79 9.33 -13.58
C GLU A 68 2.99 10.18 -14.86
N GLU A 69 1.93 10.39 -15.64
CA GLU A 69 1.98 11.24 -16.85
C GLU A 69 2.45 12.67 -16.50
N CYS A 70 1.89 13.26 -15.44
CA CYS A 70 2.22 14.61 -15.00
C CYS A 70 3.61 14.71 -14.39
N ALA A 71 4.06 13.70 -13.64
CA ALA A 71 5.41 13.62 -13.06
C ALA A 71 6.50 13.47 -14.13
N ASN A 72 6.20 12.77 -15.23
CA ASN A 72 7.11 12.62 -16.38
C ASN A 72 7.09 13.83 -17.34
N SER A 73 6.28 14.85 -17.07
CA SER A 73 6.24 16.05 -17.89
C SER A 73 7.51 16.88 -17.75
N LYS A 74 7.87 17.63 -18.80
CA LYS A 74 9.05 18.53 -18.78
C LYS A 74 9.00 19.59 -17.68
N ALA A 75 7.81 19.92 -17.17
CA ALA A 75 7.64 20.90 -16.11
C ALA A 75 8.01 20.34 -14.74
N CYS A 76 7.70 19.06 -14.49
CA CYS A 76 7.93 18.40 -13.21
C CYS A 76 9.14 17.46 -13.19
N GLU A 77 9.76 17.18 -14.34
CA GLU A 77 10.95 16.34 -14.45
C GLU A 77 12.10 16.75 -13.50
N PRO A 78 12.41 18.05 -13.29
CA PRO A 78 13.45 18.42 -12.33
C PRO A 78 13.11 18.07 -10.88
N ALA A 79 11.85 18.28 -10.47
CA ALA A 79 11.39 17.93 -9.13
C ALA A 79 11.38 16.41 -8.93
N LYS A 80 10.98 15.66 -9.97
CA LYS A 80 11.03 14.21 -9.99
C LYS A 80 12.47 13.70 -9.86
N HIS A 81 13.40 14.26 -10.62
CA HIS A 81 14.83 13.92 -10.53
C HIS A 81 15.37 14.12 -9.10
N HIS A 82 15.06 15.26 -8.47
CA HIS A 82 15.50 15.49 -7.08
C HIS A 82 14.90 14.50 -6.08
N PHE A 83 13.63 14.16 -6.25
CA PHE A 83 12.99 13.13 -5.41
C PHE A 83 13.64 11.76 -5.60
N GLU A 84 13.87 11.32 -6.83
CA GLU A 84 14.53 10.03 -7.12
C GLU A 84 15.98 10.00 -6.60
N GLU A 85 16.70 11.12 -6.71
CA GLU A 85 18.05 11.26 -6.14
C GLU A 85 18.04 11.12 -4.61
N CYS A 86 17.09 11.78 -3.93
CA CYS A 86 16.91 11.64 -2.49
C CYS A 86 16.58 10.19 -2.12
N VAL A 87 15.64 9.55 -2.82
CA VAL A 87 15.24 8.16 -2.55
C VAL A 87 16.42 7.22 -2.71
N ALA A 88 17.26 7.39 -3.73
CA ALA A 88 18.46 6.59 -3.92
C ALA A 88 19.46 6.77 -2.76
N ARG A 89 19.66 8.01 -2.30
CA ARG A 89 20.55 8.33 -1.17
C ARG A 89 20.02 7.74 0.14
N VAL A 90 18.73 7.89 0.42
CA VAL A 90 18.09 7.36 1.62
C VAL A 90 18.04 5.83 1.59
N THR A 91 17.74 5.21 0.46
CA THR A 91 17.79 3.74 0.36
C THR A 91 19.18 3.22 0.71
N LYS A 92 20.22 3.81 0.13
CA LYS A 92 21.61 3.43 0.42
C LYS A 92 21.97 3.58 1.90
N ASP A 93 21.65 4.71 2.51
CA ASP A 93 21.96 4.93 3.93
C ASP A 93 21.08 4.04 4.85
N ILE A 94 19.92 3.52 4.40
CA ILE A 94 19.16 2.50 5.15
C ILE A 94 19.92 1.18 5.11
N GLU A 95 20.27 0.72 3.91
CA GLU A 95 20.98 -0.54 3.69
C GLU A 95 22.33 -0.57 4.43
N GLU A 96 23.08 0.53 4.43
CA GLU A 96 24.37 0.63 5.14
C GLU A 96 24.21 0.52 6.66
N HIS A 97 23.15 1.09 7.23
CA HIS A 97 22.85 1.02 8.65
C HIS A 97 22.36 -0.38 9.06
N GLU A 98 21.50 -1.00 8.25
CA GLU A 98 21.02 -2.38 8.43
C GLU A 98 22.18 -3.38 8.39
N ALA A 99 23.08 -3.26 7.40
CA ALA A 99 24.26 -4.10 7.28
C ALA A 99 25.22 -3.98 8.50
N GLN A 100 25.21 -2.84 9.18
CA GLN A 100 26.00 -2.61 10.40
C GLN A 100 25.26 -3.03 11.68
N GLY A 101 24.01 -3.51 11.59
CA GLY A 101 23.16 -3.79 12.74
C GLY A 101 22.81 -2.55 13.57
N LYS A 102 22.86 -1.35 12.97
CA LYS A 102 22.63 -0.06 13.63
C LYS A 102 21.27 0.49 13.21
N LYS A 103 20.56 1.09 14.17
CA LYS A 103 19.37 1.90 13.87
C LYS A 103 19.78 3.26 13.34
N ARG A 104 19.04 3.81 12.36
CA ARG A 104 19.11 5.22 11.98
C ARG A 104 18.41 6.07 13.05
N ALA A 105 19.18 6.75 13.89
CA ALA A 105 18.60 7.62 14.93
C ALA A 105 18.07 8.95 14.35
N HIS A 106 18.71 9.47 13.30
CA HIS A 106 18.36 10.72 12.60
C HIS A 106 18.72 10.57 11.13
N GLY A 107 17.97 9.73 10.42
CA GLY A 107 18.13 9.55 8.98
C GLY A 107 17.57 10.73 8.21
N GLU A 108 18.17 11.04 7.07
CA GLU A 108 17.52 11.84 6.04
C GLU A 108 16.22 11.16 5.57
N ASP A 109 15.20 11.97 5.34
CA ASP A 109 13.95 11.61 4.67
C ASP A 109 13.79 12.43 3.38
N CYS A 110 12.85 12.03 2.51
CA CYS A 110 12.60 12.68 1.23
C CYS A 110 11.26 13.42 1.19
N VAL A 111 10.74 13.84 2.34
CA VAL A 111 9.43 14.49 2.41
C VAL A 111 9.49 15.84 1.69
N GLU A 112 10.56 16.61 1.83
CA GLU A 112 10.68 17.91 1.15
C GLU A 112 10.65 17.75 -0.39
N GLU A 113 11.43 16.83 -0.95
CA GLU A 113 11.48 16.58 -2.38
C GLU A 113 10.16 16.00 -2.91
N TRP A 114 9.50 15.14 -2.12
CA TRP A 114 8.16 14.66 -2.45
C TRP A 114 7.15 15.80 -2.48
N PHE A 115 7.19 16.73 -1.52
CA PHE A 115 6.32 17.91 -1.50
C PHE A 115 6.55 18.79 -2.73
N HIS A 116 7.79 18.96 -3.17
CA HIS A 116 8.08 19.69 -4.42
C HIS A 116 7.52 18.97 -5.66
N LEU A 117 7.65 17.64 -5.73
CA LEU A 117 7.09 16.85 -6.82
C LEU A 117 5.56 16.90 -6.83
N ALA A 118 4.91 16.60 -5.71
CA ALA A 118 3.46 16.64 -5.54
C ALA A 118 2.90 18.03 -5.86
N HIS A 119 3.52 19.09 -5.33
CA HIS A 119 3.12 20.46 -5.63
C HIS A 119 3.20 20.82 -7.12
N CYS A 120 4.13 20.22 -7.86
CA CYS A 120 4.20 20.38 -9.32
C CYS A 120 3.13 19.55 -10.06
N VAL A 121 2.88 18.33 -9.60
CA VAL A 121 1.99 17.34 -10.23
C VAL A 121 0.51 17.69 -10.02
N ASP A 122 0.12 18.13 -8.82
CA ASP A 122 -1.29 18.36 -8.46
C ASP A 122 -2.04 19.30 -9.42
N PRO A 123 -1.47 20.47 -9.82
CA PRO A 123 -2.14 21.36 -10.78
C PRO A 123 -2.32 20.73 -12.17
N CYS A 124 -1.52 19.72 -12.53
CA CYS A 124 -1.64 18.97 -13.78
C CYS A 124 -2.69 17.86 -13.66
N VAL A 125 -2.70 17.11 -12.56
CA VAL A 125 -3.60 15.96 -12.34
C VAL A 125 -5.02 16.40 -12.08
N ALA A 126 -5.23 17.36 -11.17
CA ALA A 126 -6.56 17.77 -10.72
C ALA A 126 -7.56 18.04 -11.87
N PRO A 127 -7.27 18.90 -12.87
CA PRO A 127 -8.24 19.17 -13.93
C PRO A 127 -8.52 17.95 -14.84
N LYS A 128 -7.55 17.03 -14.99
CA LYS A 128 -7.72 15.81 -15.79
C LYS A 128 -8.56 14.79 -15.04
N LEU A 129 -8.26 14.57 -13.76
CA LEU A 129 -8.96 13.64 -12.87
C LEU A 129 -10.45 13.99 -12.77
N TRP A 130 -10.77 15.24 -12.41
CA TRP A 130 -12.16 15.69 -12.25
C TRP A 130 -12.96 15.70 -13.57
N SER A 131 -12.31 15.62 -14.73
CA SER A 131 -13.01 15.51 -16.02
C SER A 131 -13.47 14.08 -16.35
N LYS A 132 -12.96 13.09 -15.61
CA LYS A 132 -13.13 11.66 -15.89
C LYS A 132 -13.96 10.93 -14.83
N LEU A 133 -13.95 11.44 -13.60
CA LEU A 133 -14.80 10.94 -12.51
C LEU A 133 -16.28 11.31 -12.77
N LYS A 134 -17.20 10.41 -12.41
CA LYS A 134 -18.66 10.57 -12.57
C LYS A 134 -19.36 10.55 -11.21
#